data_AF-A0A645I9M0-F1
#
_entry.id   AF-A0A645I9M0-F1
#
_cell.length_a   1.000
_cell.length_b   1.000
_cell.length_c   1.000
_cell.angle_alpha   90.00
_cell.angle_beta   90.00
_cell.angle_gamma   90.00
#
_symmetry.space_group_name_H-M   'P 1'
#
loop_
_entity.id
_entity.type
_entity.pdbx_description
1 polymer ?
#
loop_
_entity_poly.entity_id
_entity_poly.type
_entity_poly.pdbx_seq_one_letter_code
_entity_poly.pdbx_strand_id
1 'polypeptide(L)'
;MEIPLSNLVGNMLLFMPMAVFLPCLFRPMRKFWLFLLTVTLVFVAVEALQLLLACGSCDVDDVLLNLFGTLSVFGILKIPALQRLLKKLYLLPEEPDAPVVAVPLPEAEQVPTAESDGSQSR
;
A
#
# COMPACT_ATOMS: atom_id res chain seq x y z
N MET A 1 41.49 -11.49 0.18
CA MET A 1 41.05 -10.60 -0.93
C MET A 1 39.57 -10.85 -1.05
N GLU A 2 38.82 -10.21 -0.15
CA GLU A 2 37.41 -10.51 0.07
C GLU A 2 36.63 -9.97 -1.13
N ILE A 3 35.81 -10.83 -1.72
CA ILE A 3 35.15 -10.59 -3.00
C ILE A 3 34.13 -9.46 -2.81
N PRO A 4 34.19 -8.34 -3.57
CA PRO A 4 33.24 -7.22 -3.48
C PRO A 4 31.78 -7.63 -3.69
N LEU A 5 31.54 -8.81 -4.27
CA LEU A 5 30.21 -9.38 -4.48
C LEU A 5 29.44 -9.64 -3.19
N SER A 6 30.08 -9.95 -2.06
CA SER A 6 29.32 -10.25 -0.83
C SER A 6 28.60 -9.01 -0.29
N ASN A 7 29.19 -7.83 -0.45
CA ASN A 7 28.57 -6.56 -0.02
C ASN A 7 27.48 -6.15 -1.01
N LEU A 8 27.74 -6.31 -2.31
CA LEU A 8 26.80 -5.99 -3.38
C LEU A 8 25.54 -6.86 -3.34
N VAL A 9 25.71 -8.17 -3.14
CA VAL A 9 24.60 -9.13 -3.00
C VAL A 9 23.88 -8.93 -1.66
N GLY A 10 24.64 -8.63 -0.60
CA GLY A 10 24.09 -8.30 0.72
C GLY A 10 23.15 -7.11 0.66
N ASN A 11 23.57 -6.02 0.02
CA ASN A 11 22.74 -4.83 -0.18
C ASN A 11 21.49 -5.15 -1.00
N MET A 12 21.62 -5.83 -2.15
CA MET A 12 20.47 -6.22 -2.97
C MET A 12 19.41 -7.02 -2.22
N LEU A 13 19.84 -8.00 -1.44
CA LEU A 13 18.93 -8.92 -0.76
C LEU A 13 18.28 -8.29 0.49
N LEU A 14 18.96 -7.35 1.14
CA LEU A 14 18.48 -6.74 2.39
C LEU A 14 17.11 -6.07 2.22
N PHE A 15 16.89 -5.42 1.08
CA PHE A 15 15.70 -4.60 0.83
C PHE A 15 14.59 -5.29 0.02
N MET A 16 14.85 -6.49 -0.52
CA MET A 16 13.81 -7.27 -1.22
C MET A 16 12.57 -7.58 -0.37
N PRO A 17 12.68 -7.96 0.92
CA PRO A 17 11.49 -8.20 1.75
C PRO A 17 10.68 -6.91 1.91
N MET A 18 11.36 -5.78 2.13
CA MET A 18 10.73 -4.47 2.25
C MET A 18 9.95 -4.11 0.98
N ALA A 19 10.48 -4.42 -0.21
CA ALA A 19 9.78 -4.20 -1.49
C ALA A 19 8.41 -4.89 -1.57
N VAL A 20 8.25 -6.04 -0.89
CA VAL A 20 6.98 -6.77 -0.78
C VAL A 20 6.12 -6.23 0.36
N PHE A 21 6.71 -5.99 1.54
CA PHE A 21 5.96 -5.56 2.70
C PHE A 21 5.38 -4.14 2.58
N LEU A 22 6.09 -3.20 1.96
CA LEU A 22 5.63 -1.81 1.81
C LEU A 22 4.26 -1.67 1.12
N PRO A 23 4.04 -2.23 -0.09
CA PRO A 23 2.74 -2.15 -0.77
C PRO A 23 1.67 -3.04 -0.11
N CYS A 24 2.07 -4.06 0.66
CA CYS A 24 1.15 -4.90 1.43
C CYS A 24 0.66 -4.21 2.71
N LEU A 25 1.54 -3.50 3.41
CA LEU A 25 1.22 -2.80 4.66
C LEU A 25 0.49 -1.48 4.38
N PHE A 26 0.88 -0.77 3.32
CA PHE A 26 0.31 0.53 2.95
C PHE A 26 -0.39 0.47 1.59
N ARG A 27 -1.73 0.48 1.61
CA ARG A 27 -2.58 0.57 0.39
C ARG A 27 -2.17 1.70 -0.58
N PRO A 28 -1.84 2.93 -0.16
CA PRO A 28 -1.46 3.98 -1.11
C PRO A 28 -0.12 3.70 -1.82
N MET A 29 0.75 2.87 -1.23
CA MET A 29 2.04 2.48 -1.82
C MET A 29 1.90 1.43 -2.94
N ARG A 30 0.67 1.02 -3.29
CA ARG A 30 0.40 0.29 -4.55
C ARG A 30 0.55 1.18 -5.79
N LYS A 31 0.53 2.51 -5.61
CA LYS A 31 0.81 3.47 -6.68
C LYS A 31 2.31 3.54 -6.94
N PHE A 32 2.69 3.31 -8.20
CA PHE A 32 4.10 3.28 -8.62
C PHE A 32 4.88 4.53 -8.21
N TRP A 33 4.32 5.72 -8.42
CA TRP A 33 4.96 6.99 -8.08
C TRP A 33 5.22 7.16 -6.58
N LEU A 34 4.24 6.79 -5.74
CA LEU A 34 4.40 6.90 -4.29
C LEU A 34 5.39 5.87 -3.77
N PHE A 35 5.32 4.64 -4.29
CA PHE A 35 6.29 3.60 -4.00
C PHE A 35 7.71 4.05 -4.37
N LEU A 36 7.90 4.54 -5.61
CA LEU A 36 9.19 4.99 -6.12
C LEU A 36 9.78 6.11 -5.27
N LEU A 37 8.98 7.11 -4.92
CA LEU A 37 9.43 8.22 -4.06
C LEU A 37 9.86 7.71 -2.68
N THR A 38 9.07 6.84 -2.06
CA THR A 38 9.39 6.35 -0.71
C THR A 38 10.61 5.43 -0.70
N VAL A 39 10.73 4.48 -1.63
CA VAL A 39 11.89 3.58 -1.65
C VAL A 39 13.18 4.34 -1.97
N THR A 40 13.11 5.35 -2.85
CA THR A 40 14.25 6.23 -3.13
C THR A 40 14.68 6.99 -1.87
N LEU A 41 13.72 7.56 -1.12
CA LEU A 41 14.02 8.26 0.13
C LEU A 41 14.62 7.31 1.19
N VAL A 42 14.13 6.08 1.28
CA VAL A 42 14.67 5.07 2.19
C VAL A 42 16.11 4.72 1.83
N PHE A 43 16.44 4.48 0.56
CA PHE A 43 17.82 4.16 0.18
C PHE A 43 18.78 5.32 0.43
N VAL A 44 18.38 6.55 0.12
CA VAL A 44 19.19 7.73 0.44
C VAL A 44 19.39 7.86 1.96
N ALA A 45 18.36 7.58 2.77
CA ALA A 45 18.48 7.61 4.22
C ALA A 45 19.38 6.50 4.77
N VAL A 46 19.35 5.31 4.17
CA VAL A 46 20.22 4.19 4.53
C VAL A 46 21.68 4.52 4.25
N GLU A 47 22.01 5.03 3.06
CA GLU A 47 23.38 5.46 2.74
C GLU A 47 23.86 6.56 3.68
N ALA A 48 23.00 7.54 3.96
CA ALA A 48 23.31 8.61 4.91
C ALA A 48 23.58 8.06 6.32
N LEU A 49 22.85 7.02 6.73
CA LEU A 49 23.07 6.34 8.01
C LEU A 49 24.36 5.51 7.99
N GLN A 50 24.68 4.83 6.89
CA GLN A 50 25.93 4.08 6.72
C GLN A 50 27.15 5.00 6.81
N LEU A 51 27.07 6.20 6.22
CA LEU A 51 28.06 7.27 6.39
C LEU A 51 28.16 7.74 7.84
N LEU A 52 27.03 8.02 8.49
CA LEU A 52 27.00 8.59 9.83
C LEU A 52 27.51 7.61 10.89
N LEU A 53 27.18 6.32 10.75
CA LEU A 53 27.60 5.27 11.68
C LEU A 53 28.99 4.70 11.34
N ALA A 54 29.66 5.22 10.30
CA ALA A 54 30.91 4.69 9.76
C ALA A 54 30.84 3.16 9.52
N CYS A 55 29.64 2.66 9.22
CA CYS A 55 29.36 1.23 9.06
C CYS A 55 29.66 0.74 7.63
N GLY A 56 29.97 1.65 6.70
CA GLY A 56 30.29 1.34 5.31
C GLY A 56 30.76 2.55 4.49
N SER A 57 30.97 2.32 3.19
CA SER A 57 31.18 3.37 2.17
C SER A 57 29.83 3.81 1.63
N CYS A 58 29.68 5.09 1.30
CA CYS A 58 28.54 5.56 0.53
C CYS A 58 28.82 5.34 -0.94
N ASP A 59 28.22 4.31 -1.51
CA ASP A 59 28.43 3.95 -2.90
C ASP A 59 27.12 4.15 -3.67
N VAL A 60 27.16 5.02 -4.68
CA VAL A 60 25.97 5.34 -5.49
C VAL A 60 25.44 4.11 -6.22
N ASP A 61 26.33 3.16 -6.52
CA ASP A 61 25.99 1.89 -7.13
C ASP A 61 25.07 1.04 -6.22
N ASP A 62 25.22 1.12 -4.90
CA ASP A 62 24.37 0.40 -3.95
C ASP A 62 22.95 0.96 -3.94
N VAL A 63 22.79 2.29 -3.99
CA VAL A 63 21.48 2.95 -4.14
C VAL A 63 20.80 2.52 -5.44
N LEU A 64 21.54 2.59 -6.55
CA LEU A 64 21.03 2.23 -7.88
C LEU A 64 20.62 0.77 -7.94
N LEU A 65 21.45 -0.11 -7.39
CA LEU A 65 21.20 -1.55 -7.39
C LEU A 65 20.02 -1.93 -6.50
N ASN A 66 19.90 -1.32 -5.31
CA ASN A 66 18.78 -1.50 -4.40
C ASN A 66 17.46 -0.97 -4.99
N LEU A 67 17.53 0.17 -5.68
CA LEU A 67 16.40 0.73 -6.42
C LEU A 67 15.93 -0.20 -7.54
N PHE A 68 16.86 -0.72 -8.34
CA PHE A 68 16.56 -1.62 -9.45
C PHE A 68 15.99 -2.97 -8.98
N GLY A 69 16.58 -3.56 -7.94
CA GLY A 69 16.09 -4.81 -7.33
C GLY A 69 14.68 -4.64 -6.76
N THR A 70 14.45 -3.54 -6.04
CA THR A 70 13.15 -3.21 -5.42
C THR A 70 12.06 -2.96 -6.48
N LEU A 71 12.38 -2.23 -7.55
CA LEU A 71 11.49 -2.02 -8.69
C LEU A 71 11.16 -3.33 -9.42
N SER A 72 12.14 -4.21 -9.57
CA SER A 72 11.94 -5.52 -10.21
C SER A 72 10.96 -6.37 -9.41
N VAL A 73 11.12 -6.44 -8.07
CA VAL A 73 10.19 -7.14 -7.17
C VAL A 73 8.80 -6.52 -7.22
N PHE A 74 8.70 -5.18 -7.23
CA PHE A 74 7.40 -4.50 -7.36
C PHE A 74 6.70 -4.82 -8.69
N GLY A 75 7.44 -4.92 -9.79
CA GLY A 75 6.93 -5.38 -11.08
C GLY A 75 6.41 -6.81 -11.01
N ILE A 76 7.17 -7.71 -10.36
CA ILE A 76 6.77 -9.10 -10.15
C ILE A 76 5.49 -9.19 -9.29
N LEU A 77 5.31 -8.33 -8.28
CA LEU A 77 4.09 -8.25 -7.47
C LEU A 77 2.84 -7.81 -8.24
N LYS A 78 3.00 -7.18 -9.41
CA LYS A 78 1.86 -6.86 -10.29
C LYS A 78 1.38 -8.07 -11.09
N ILE A 79 2.13 -9.18 -11.11
CA ILE A 79 1.71 -10.40 -11.79
C ILE A 79 0.49 -11.00 -11.08
N PRO A 80 -0.62 -11.27 -11.80
CA PRO A 80 -1.86 -11.73 -11.18
C PRO A 80 -1.72 -13.08 -10.47
N ALA A 81 -0.82 -13.96 -10.92
CA ALA A 81 -0.51 -15.21 -10.25
C ALA A 81 0.05 -15.00 -8.83
N LEU A 82 0.96 -14.03 -8.68
CA LEU A 82 1.54 -13.71 -7.38
C LEU A 82 0.54 -12.98 -6.47
N GLN A 83 -0.29 -12.10 -7.03
CA GLN A 83 -1.39 -11.47 -6.29
C GLN A 83 -2.39 -12.52 -5.76
N ARG A 84 -2.71 -13.55 -6.55
CA ARG A 84 -3.55 -14.67 -6.10
C ARG A 84 -2.90 -15.45 -4.95
N LEU A 85 -1.59 -15.66 -4.99
CA LEU A 85 -0.84 -16.32 -3.92
C LEU A 85 -0.83 -15.48 -2.64
N LEU A 86 -0.55 -14.18 -2.76
CA LEU A 86 -0.55 -13.22 -1.63
C LEU A 86 -1.93 -13.07 -0.99
N LYS A 87 -3.00 -13.06 -1.79
CA LYS A 87 -4.39 -13.09 -1.28
C LYS A 87 -4.69 -14.39 -0.55
N LYS A 88 -4.29 -15.54 -1.09
CA LYS A 88 -4.41 -16.84 -0.41
C LYS A 88 -3.64 -16.89 0.91
N LEU A 89 -2.52 -16.17 0.99
CA LEU A 89 -1.70 -16.03 2.20
C LEU A 89 -2.25 -14.96 3.18
N TYR A 90 -3.43 -14.38 2.92
CA TYR A 90 -4.07 -13.35 3.74
C TYR A 90 -3.27 -12.04 3.90
N LEU A 91 -2.29 -11.78 3.02
CA LEU A 91 -1.42 -10.60 3.15
C LEU A 91 -2.03 -9.30 2.60
N LEU A 92 -3.06 -9.39 1.75
CA LEU A 92 -3.84 -8.22 1.31
C LEU A 92 -5.23 -8.26 1.97
N PRO A 93 -5.60 -7.26 2.79
CA PRO A 93 -6.97 -7.13 3.25
C PRO A 93 -7.89 -6.86 2.04
N GLU A 94 -8.94 -7.67 1.87
CA GLU A 94 -9.99 -7.43 0.89
C GLU A 94 -10.68 -6.08 1.21
N GLU A 95 -10.91 -5.28 0.19
CA GLU A 95 -11.82 -4.14 0.29
C GLU A 95 -13.20 -4.71 0.66
N PRO A 96 -13.95 -4.12 1.61
CA PRO A 96 -15.35 -4.45 1.72
C PRO A 96 -16.02 -4.01 0.41
N ASP A 97 -16.32 -4.96 -0.47
CA ASP A 97 -17.23 -4.77 -1.60
C ASP A 97 -18.62 -4.52 -1.05
N ALA A 98 -18.91 -3.27 -0.71
CA ALA A 98 -20.27 -2.76 -0.76
C ALA A 98 -20.20 -1.24 -0.92
N PRO A 99 -20.88 -0.64 -1.92
CA PRO A 99 -21.41 0.69 -1.68
C PRO A 99 -22.18 0.56 -0.37
N VAL A 100 -21.87 1.41 0.62
CA VAL A 100 -22.80 1.65 1.72
C VAL A 100 -24.10 1.94 1.02
N VAL A 101 -25.02 0.97 1.01
CA VAL A 101 -26.37 1.14 0.48
C VAL A 101 -26.84 2.36 1.23
N ALA A 102 -26.90 3.49 0.53
CA ALA A 102 -27.49 4.69 1.05
C ALA A 102 -28.89 4.24 1.42
N VAL A 103 -29.10 3.98 2.71
CA VAL A 103 -30.38 3.64 3.27
C VAL A 103 -31.31 4.71 2.72
N PRO A 104 -32.29 4.37 1.85
CA PRO A 104 -33.29 5.35 1.50
C PRO A 104 -33.91 5.76 2.82
N LEU A 105 -33.73 7.03 3.21
CA LEU A 105 -34.45 7.60 4.34
C LEU A 105 -35.91 7.21 4.15
N PRO A 106 -36.59 6.65 5.17
CA PRO A 106 -38.01 6.41 5.05
C PRO A 106 -38.65 7.74 4.65
N GLU A 107 -39.21 7.77 3.45
CA GLU A 107 -40.03 8.88 2.98
C GLU A 107 -40.99 9.18 4.11
N ALA A 108 -40.99 10.44 4.57
CA ALA A 108 -41.83 10.90 5.65
C ALA A 108 -43.25 10.37 5.41
N GLU A 109 -43.65 9.44 6.26
CA GLU A 109 -44.98 8.87 6.31
C GLU A 109 -45.95 10.05 6.32
N GLN A 110 -46.69 10.20 5.23
CA GLN A 110 -47.76 11.18 5.12
C GLN A 110 -48.77 10.83 6.22
N VAL A 111 -48.73 11.58 7.31
CA VAL A 111 -49.76 11.56 8.34
C VAL A 111 -51.09 11.88 7.66
N PRO A 112 -52.09 10.99 7.68
CA PRO A 112 -53.42 11.34 7.23
C PRO A 112 -53.99 12.29 8.28
N THR A 113 -54.08 13.58 7.97
CA THR A 113 -54.98 14.47 8.69
C THR A 113 -56.39 14.00 8.38
N ALA A 114 -56.91 13.19 9.28
CA ALA A 114 -58.30 12.79 9.33
C ALA A 114 -59.17 14.04 9.21
N GLU A 115 -59.98 14.07 8.16
CA GLU A 115 -61.19 14.87 8.08
C GLU A 115 -62.03 14.54 9.31
N SER A 116 -62.07 15.46 10.28
CA SER A 116 -63.06 15.40 11.35
C SER A 116 -64.33 16.05 10.81
N ASP A 117 -65.25 15.18 10.43
CA ASP A 117 -66.68 15.43 10.35
C ASP A 117 -67.18 16.28 11.53
N GLY A 118 -68.06 17.21 11.21
CA GLY A 118 -68.64 18.16 12.16
C GLY A 118 -69.70 19.05 11.53
N SER A 119 -70.38 18.57 10.48
CA SER A 119 -71.58 19.22 9.95
C SER A 119 -72.81 18.48 10.46
N GLN A 120 -73.16 18.72 11.72
CA GLN A 120 -74.49 18.47 12.26
C GLN A 120 -74.67 19.27 13.54
N SER A 121 -75.25 20.48 13.42
CA SER A 121 -75.96 21.17 14.51
C SER A 121 -76.65 22.45 13.99
N ARG A 122 -77.96 22.31 13.75
CA ARG A 122 -79.02 23.35 13.65
C ARG A 122 -79.33 23.97 12.28
#